data_AF-A0A354SFH9-F1
#
_entry.id   AF-A0A354SFH9-F1
#
_cell.length_a   1.000
_cell.length_b   1.000
_cell.length_c   1.000
_cell.angle_alpha   90.00
_cell.angle_beta   90.00
_cell.angle_gamma   90.00
#
_symmetry.space_group_name_H-M   'P 1'
#
loop_
_entity.id
_entity.type
_entity.pdbx_description
1 polymer ?
#
loop_
_entity_poly.entity_id
_entity_poly.type
_entity_poly.pdbx_seq_one_letter_code
_entity_poly.pdbx_strand_id
1 'polypeptide(L)'
;MIFFLVSLVVFSPWLVKNAMLTGNPLYPLFKSVFGSYGINSMGDYSPISGDVGRGMFKMREILYGDNFLETLLIPFRFFLQGQDHNPRYFDGVLNPVLIFIAPFAFISKKIKMEKLLFLSFAVFFILLAFFMDQHRIRYILPAVPFVIILTVLGFVNLFNWIMDRQKPLQTFCLVAFVFVLTGMIGFNGVYAKNYFVKIAPVDYILKNESRDQFIARHDGSYPAVRYINKHTPEHSRIRLILLAGRGYHLDRRYDDDASFGMEVIRNFVTLSSDEAAFQKYLRSLNCTHFLMRYDLFQQFLADNYSPEKLNKLSVQLAKNVMIIYQDGYYAVLQLKHK
;
A
#
# COMPACT_ATOMS: atom_id res chain seq x y z
N MET A 1 -2.21 -24.67 26.98
CA MET A 1 -2.46 -23.48 27.83
C MET A 1 -1.30 -22.49 27.84
N ILE A 2 -0.05 -22.90 28.13
CA ILE A 2 1.10 -21.97 28.22
C ILE A 2 1.28 -21.17 26.92
N PHE A 3 1.25 -21.83 25.75
CA PHE A 3 1.35 -21.16 24.45
C PHE A 3 0.26 -20.09 24.24
N PHE A 4 -0.97 -20.36 24.66
CA PHE A 4 -2.08 -19.42 24.53
C PHE A 4 -1.89 -18.21 25.44
N LEU A 5 -1.47 -18.42 26.70
CA LEU A 5 -1.17 -17.33 27.64
C LEU A 5 -0.03 -16.46 27.13
N VAL A 6 1.06 -17.07 26.66
CA VAL A 6 2.19 -16.33 26.07
C VAL A 6 1.76 -15.55 24.84
N SER A 7 0.98 -16.16 23.94
CA SER A 7 0.47 -15.48 22.75
C SER A 7 -0.42 -14.29 23.11
N LEU A 8 -1.27 -14.44 24.13
CA LEU A 8 -2.17 -13.38 24.60
C LEU A 8 -1.42 -12.23 25.27
N VAL A 9 -0.38 -12.52 26.05
CA VAL A 9 0.50 -11.50 26.64
C VAL A 9 1.28 -10.74 25.56
N VAL A 10 1.77 -11.43 24.53
CA VAL A 10 2.46 -10.78 23.40
C VAL A 10 1.48 -9.93 22.59
N PHE A 11 0.22 -10.36 22.47
CA PHE A 11 -0.81 -9.65 21.72
C PHE A 11 -1.52 -8.54 22.49
N SER A 12 -1.49 -8.55 23.83
CA SER A 12 -2.24 -7.62 24.68
C SER A 12 -1.89 -6.14 24.49
N PRO A 13 -0.63 -5.71 24.22
CA PRO A 13 -0.34 -4.30 23.95
C PRO A 13 -1.13 -3.75 22.76
N TRP A 14 -1.38 -4.58 21.75
CA TRP A 14 -2.16 -4.18 20.57
C TRP A 14 -3.65 -4.06 20.90
N LEU A 15 -4.20 -5.00 21.67
CA LEU A 15 -5.58 -4.95 22.17
C LEU A 15 -5.83 -3.69 23.00
N VAL A 16 -4.92 -3.37 23.92
CA VAL A 16 -5.03 -2.18 24.78
C VAL A 16 -4.95 -0.90 23.95
N LYS A 17 -3.97 -0.81 23.03
CA LYS A 17 -3.84 0.34 22.13
C LYS A 17 -5.13 0.55 21.31
N ASN A 18 -5.68 -0.52 20.74
CA ASN A 18 -6.89 -0.41 19.93
C ASN A 18 -8.12 -0.03 20.76
N ALA A 19 -8.25 -0.57 21.98
CA ALA A 19 -9.30 -0.17 22.91
C ALA A 19 -9.21 1.33 23.26
N MET A 20 -7.99 1.84 23.51
CA MET A 20 -7.77 3.27 23.79
C MET A 20 -8.05 4.18 22.58
N LEU A 21 -7.67 3.75 21.38
CA LEU A 21 -7.77 4.58 20.17
C LEU A 21 -9.13 4.52 19.47
N THR A 22 -9.78 3.36 19.47
CA THR A 22 -11.00 3.11 18.68
C THR A 22 -12.21 2.74 19.54
N GLY A 23 -12.00 2.46 20.83
CA GLY A 23 -13.00 1.84 21.71
C GLY A 23 -13.15 0.33 21.49
N ASN A 24 -12.49 -0.26 20.49
CA ASN A 24 -12.61 -1.66 20.12
C ASN A 24 -11.23 -2.36 20.17
N PRO A 25 -10.99 -3.29 21.11
CA PRO A 25 -9.70 -3.99 21.21
C PRO A 25 -9.38 -4.86 19.98
N LEU A 26 -10.40 -5.35 19.27
CA LEU A 26 -10.28 -6.20 18.09
C LEU A 26 -10.51 -5.44 16.77
N TYR A 27 -10.42 -4.11 16.78
CA TYR A 27 -10.61 -3.29 15.58
C TYR A 27 -9.77 -3.79 14.38
N PRO A 28 -10.32 -3.88 13.15
CA PRO A 28 -11.65 -3.43 12.72
C PRO A 28 -12.75 -4.49 12.84
N LEU A 29 -12.50 -5.63 13.48
CA LEU A 29 -13.47 -6.72 13.60
C LEU A 29 -14.52 -6.42 14.68
N PHE A 30 -15.67 -7.11 14.63
CA PHE A 30 -16.71 -7.04 15.68
C PHE A 30 -17.22 -5.63 16.00
N LYS A 31 -17.28 -4.73 15.01
CA LYS A 31 -17.78 -3.35 15.18
C LYS A 31 -19.18 -3.30 15.81
N SER A 32 -20.03 -4.28 15.52
CA SER A 32 -21.39 -4.39 16.10
C SER A 32 -21.40 -4.65 17.61
N VAL A 33 -20.32 -5.21 18.17
CA VAL A 33 -20.24 -5.60 19.59
C VAL A 33 -19.58 -4.49 20.42
N PHE A 34 -18.46 -3.93 19.93
CA PHE A 34 -17.68 -2.95 20.70
C PHE A 34 -18.03 -1.49 20.39
N GLY A 35 -18.78 -1.22 19.31
CA GLY A 35 -18.94 0.13 18.79
C GLY A 35 -17.64 0.69 18.22
N SER A 36 -17.69 1.88 17.63
CA SER A 36 -16.51 2.63 17.16
C SER A 36 -16.70 4.09 17.53
N TYR A 37 -15.87 4.60 18.44
CA TYR A 37 -15.82 6.03 18.74
C TYR A 37 -14.72 6.67 17.89
N GLY A 38 -15.04 7.73 17.15
CA GLY A 38 -14.04 8.64 16.57
C GLY A 38 -13.33 8.19 15.28
N ILE A 39 -13.74 7.08 14.65
CA ILE A 39 -13.46 6.80 13.24
C ILE A 39 -14.82 6.62 12.58
N ASN A 40 -15.18 7.57 11.71
CA ASN A 40 -16.51 7.64 11.10
C ASN A 40 -16.92 6.28 10.52
N SER A 41 -18.09 5.88 10.98
CA SER A 41 -18.88 4.72 10.65
C SER A 41 -19.25 4.71 9.16
N MET A 42 -18.49 3.98 8.36
CA MET A 42 -18.91 3.14 7.22
C MET A 42 -17.69 2.81 6.38
N GLY A 43 -17.58 1.53 6.00
CA GLY A 43 -16.52 1.02 5.15
C GLY A 43 -15.41 0.37 5.98
N ASP A 44 -15.31 -0.94 5.85
CA ASP A 44 -13.98 -1.52 5.75
C ASP A 44 -13.15 -0.67 4.78
N TYR A 45 -11.84 -0.56 5.03
CA TYR A 45 -10.88 -0.13 4.01
C TYR A 45 -10.81 -1.23 2.94
N SER A 46 -11.94 -1.47 2.30
CA SER A 46 -12.09 -2.22 1.09
C SER A 46 -12.20 -1.15 0.03
N PRO A 47 -11.18 -0.93 -0.83
CA PRO A 47 -11.30 -0.06 -1.99
C PRO A 47 -12.37 -0.53 -3.01
N ILE A 48 -13.25 -1.45 -2.61
CA ILE A 48 -14.38 -1.97 -3.35
C ILE A 48 -15.56 -1.00 -3.23
N SER A 49 -15.38 0.20 -3.80
CA SER A 49 -16.48 0.99 -4.33
C SER A 49 -16.49 0.85 -5.85
N GLY A 50 -16.65 -0.40 -6.30
CA GLY A 50 -16.62 -0.79 -7.71
C GLY A 50 -16.92 -2.27 -7.89
N ASP A 51 -18.21 -2.62 -7.91
CA ASP A 51 -18.76 -3.83 -8.53
C ASP A 51 -18.30 -5.18 -7.93
N VAL A 52 -18.96 -5.62 -6.86
CA VAL A 52 -18.80 -6.91 -6.13
C VAL A 52 -19.07 -8.16 -7.00
N GLY A 53 -19.26 -8.01 -8.32
CA GLY A 53 -19.63 -9.10 -9.24
C GLY A 53 -18.55 -9.55 -10.24
N ARG A 54 -17.35 -8.96 -10.26
CA ARG A 54 -16.35 -9.29 -11.29
C ARG A 54 -15.22 -10.13 -10.71
N GLY A 55 -15.15 -11.41 -11.10
CA GLY A 55 -14.05 -12.30 -10.71
C GLY A 55 -12.66 -11.73 -11.09
N MET A 56 -11.63 -12.10 -10.33
CA MET A 56 -10.24 -11.60 -10.43
C MET A 56 -9.70 -11.46 -11.87
N PHE A 57 -10.03 -12.41 -12.75
CA PHE A 57 -9.64 -12.39 -14.17
C PHE A 57 -10.18 -11.17 -14.90
N LYS A 58 -11.48 -10.91 -14.78
CA LYS A 58 -12.15 -9.77 -15.42
C LYS A 58 -11.65 -8.44 -14.84
N MET A 59 -11.35 -8.41 -13.54
CA MET A 59 -10.81 -7.22 -12.90
C MET A 59 -9.42 -6.86 -13.45
N ARG A 60 -8.53 -7.85 -13.62
CA ARG A 60 -7.20 -7.63 -14.21
C ARG A 60 -7.25 -7.30 -15.70
N GLU A 61 -8.15 -7.90 -16.45
CA GLU A 61 -8.36 -7.56 -17.86
C GLU A 61 -8.77 -6.08 -18.00
N ILE A 62 -9.71 -5.61 -17.18
CA ILE A 62 -10.19 -4.22 -17.26
C ILE A 62 -9.14 -3.21 -16.77
N LEU A 63 -8.48 -3.50 -15.65
CA LEU A 63 -7.53 -2.55 -15.06
C LEU A 63 -6.17 -2.53 -15.79
N TYR A 64 -5.73 -3.67 -16.31
CA TYR A 64 -4.36 -3.84 -16.80
C TYR A 64 -4.26 -4.40 -18.22
N GLY A 65 -5.38 -4.84 -18.82
CA GLY A 65 -5.38 -5.51 -20.11
C GLY A 65 -4.77 -6.92 -20.06
N ASP A 66 -4.63 -7.51 -18.88
CA ASP A 66 -4.02 -8.83 -18.74
C ASP A 66 -4.97 -9.91 -19.27
N ASN A 67 -4.45 -10.82 -20.09
CA ASN A 67 -5.23 -11.96 -20.59
C ASN A 67 -5.38 -13.08 -19.53
N PHE A 68 -6.18 -14.11 -19.86
CA PHE A 68 -6.42 -15.25 -18.98
C PHE A 68 -5.13 -15.96 -18.54
N LEU A 69 -4.20 -16.21 -19.46
CA LEU A 69 -2.94 -16.90 -19.16
C LEU A 69 -2.02 -16.05 -18.29
N GLU A 70 -1.91 -14.76 -18.57
CA GLU A 70 -1.16 -13.82 -17.76
C GLU A 70 -1.70 -13.77 -16.32
N THR A 71 -3.01 -13.83 -16.16
CA THR A 71 -3.63 -13.92 -14.85
C THR A 71 -3.34 -15.27 -14.20
N LEU A 72 -3.53 -16.39 -14.89
CA LEU A 72 -3.26 -17.73 -14.35
C LEU A 72 -1.80 -17.91 -13.90
N LEU A 73 -0.85 -17.25 -14.59
CA LEU A 73 0.58 -17.30 -14.29
C LEU A 73 1.02 -16.30 -13.20
N ILE A 74 0.11 -15.56 -12.56
CA ILE A 74 0.44 -14.65 -11.44
C ILE A 74 1.34 -15.31 -10.37
N PRO A 75 1.09 -16.56 -9.91
CA PRO A 75 1.96 -17.23 -8.94
C PRO A 75 3.44 -17.24 -9.35
N PHE A 76 3.73 -17.38 -10.64
CA PHE A 76 5.09 -17.33 -11.19
C PHE A 76 5.54 -15.88 -11.41
N ARG A 77 4.64 -15.01 -11.91
CA ARG A 77 4.94 -13.60 -12.17
C ARG A 77 5.33 -12.83 -10.90
N PHE A 78 4.86 -13.24 -9.72
CA PHE A 78 5.34 -12.69 -8.45
C PHE A 78 6.86 -12.72 -8.29
N PHE A 79 7.53 -13.75 -8.83
CA PHE A 79 8.98 -13.91 -8.74
C PHE A 79 9.74 -13.28 -9.92
N LEU A 80 9.07 -13.09 -11.05
CA LEU A 80 9.72 -12.75 -12.32
C LEU A 80 9.49 -11.31 -12.77
N GLN A 81 8.33 -10.74 -12.45
CA GLN A 81 7.86 -9.47 -13.02
C GLN A 81 7.61 -8.40 -11.95
N GLY A 82 7.94 -8.65 -10.69
CA GLY A 82 7.72 -7.70 -9.60
C GLY A 82 8.35 -6.34 -9.88
N GLN A 83 7.61 -5.25 -9.61
CA GLN A 83 8.10 -3.88 -9.66
C GLN A 83 7.58 -3.07 -8.47
N ASP A 84 8.41 -2.21 -7.90
CA ASP A 84 8.01 -1.33 -6.81
C ASP A 84 7.05 -0.23 -7.28
N HIS A 85 6.03 0.09 -6.48
CA HIS A 85 5.04 1.15 -6.74
C HIS A 85 4.17 0.92 -7.97
N ASN A 86 4.16 -0.29 -8.53
CA ASN A 86 3.30 -0.65 -9.66
C ASN A 86 2.32 -1.78 -9.27
N PRO A 87 1.02 -1.46 -9.08
CA PRO A 87 0.01 -2.46 -8.73
C PRO A 87 -0.19 -3.56 -9.79
N ARG A 88 0.05 -3.27 -11.08
CA ARG A 88 0.00 -4.28 -12.15
C ARG A 88 1.02 -5.39 -11.92
N TYR A 89 2.21 -4.98 -11.45
CA TYR A 89 3.37 -5.81 -11.19
C TYR A 89 3.60 -6.03 -9.68
N PHE A 90 2.50 -6.13 -8.94
CA PHE A 90 2.45 -6.66 -7.58
C PHE A 90 3.20 -5.89 -6.49
N ASP A 91 3.72 -4.69 -6.78
CA ASP A 91 4.27 -3.77 -5.79
C ASP A 91 5.34 -4.41 -4.87
N GLY A 92 6.45 -4.79 -5.47
CA GLY A 92 7.62 -5.38 -4.82
C GLY A 92 8.51 -6.10 -5.83
N VAL A 93 9.73 -6.47 -5.45
CA VAL A 93 10.65 -7.22 -6.31
C VAL A 93 11.19 -8.43 -5.57
N LEU A 94 11.07 -9.61 -6.18
CA LEU A 94 11.70 -10.84 -5.72
C LEU A 94 12.79 -11.27 -6.69
N ASN A 95 13.75 -12.05 -6.21
CA ASN A 95 14.81 -12.59 -7.05
C ASN A 95 14.29 -13.82 -7.83
N PRO A 96 14.34 -13.82 -9.18
CA PRO A 96 13.90 -14.95 -10.00
C PRO A 96 14.55 -16.30 -9.64
N VAL A 97 15.76 -16.26 -9.08
CA VAL A 97 16.48 -17.47 -8.64
C VAL A 97 15.68 -18.30 -7.64
N LEU A 98 14.81 -17.65 -6.84
CA LEU A 98 13.98 -18.32 -5.84
C LEU A 98 13.13 -19.44 -6.46
N ILE A 99 12.49 -19.19 -7.61
CA ILE A 99 11.61 -20.17 -8.25
C ILE A 99 12.37 -21.18 -9.11
N PHE A 100 13.47 -20.77 -9.75
CA PHE A 100 14.23 -21.66 -10.63
C PHE A 100 15.12 -22.64 -9.88
N ILE A 101 15.66 -22.25 -8.72
CA ILE A 101 16.58 -23.11 -7.96
C ILE A 101 15.86 -23.98 -6.91
N ALA A 102 14.71 -23.54 -6.38
CA ALA A 102 13.96 -24.29 -5.38
C ALA A 102 13.65 -25.76 -5.76
N PRO A 103 13.30 -26.11 -7.02
CA PRO A 103 13.07 -27.49 -7.42
C PRO A 103 14.28 -28.42 -7.20
N PHE A 104 15.50 -27.91 -7.30
CA PHE A 104 16.72 -28.70 -7.09
C PHE A 104 16.90 -29.13 -5.62
N ALA A 105 16.13 -28.57 -4.68
CA ALA A 105 16.09 -29.05 -3.29
C ALA A 105 15.71 -30.54 -3.20
N PHE A 106 14.97 -31.05 -4.19
CA PHE A 106 14.45 -32.41 -4.22
C PHE A 106 15.35 -33.42 -4.95
N ILE A 107 16.51 -33.01 -5.50
CA ILE A 107 17.55 -33.95 -6.01
C ILE A 107 17.96 -34.91 -4.89
N SER A 108 18.23 -34.37 -3.70
CA SER A 108 18.56 -35.17 -2.51
C SER A 108 17.31 -35.65 -1.80
N LYS A 109 17.20 -36.97 -1.57
CA LYS A 109 16.10 -37.58 -0.82
C LYS A 109 16.19 -37.36 0.70
N LYS A 110 17.27 -36.75 1.20
CA LYS A 110 17.41 -36.40 2.63
C LYS A 110 16.34 -35.38 3.02
N ILE A 111 15.74 -35.54 4.20
CA ILE A 111 14.81 -34.56 4.80
C ILE A 111 13.62 -34.26 3.85
N LYS A 112 13.07 -35.31 3.21
CA LYS A 112 12.05 -35.17 2.16
C LYS A 112 10.73 -34.63 2.72
N MET A 113 10.34 -35.04 3.92
CA MET A 113 9.06 -34.66 4.51
C MET A 113 9.01 -33.18 4.86
N GLU A 114 10.10 -32.64 5.38
CA GLU A 114 10.24 -31.24 5.75
C GLU A 114 10.34 -30.35 4.51
N LYS A 115 11.07 -30.80 3.47
CA LYS A 115 11.06 -30.11 2.17
C LYS A 115 9.65 -30.06 1.56
N LEU A 116 8.90 -31.17 1.66
CA LEU A 116 7.53 -31.21 1.19
C LEU A 116 6.63 -30.30 2.02
N LEU A 117 6.79 -30.27 3.35
CA LEU A 117 6.08 -29.36 4.24
C LEU A 117 6.35 -27.89 3.88
N PHE A 118 7.61 -27.51 3.66
CA PHE A 118 8.00 -26.16 3.24
C PHE A 118 7.41 -25.79 1.88
N LEU A 119 7.44 -26.73 0.92
CA LEU A 119 6.82 -26.53 -0.38
C LEU A 119 5.31 -26.36 -0.25
N SER A 120 4.62 -27.22 0.50
CA SER A 120 3.18 -27.13 0.74
C SER A 120 2.80 -25.82 1.40
N PHE A 121 3.56 -25.35 2.38
CA PHE A 121 3.33 -24.06 3.03
C PHE A 121 3.53 -22.89 2.04
N ALA A 122 4.61 -22.90 1.27
CA ALA A 122 4.87 -21.87 0.27
C ALA A 122 3.76 -21.83 -0.79
N VAL A 123 3.38 -22.99 -1.34
CA VAL A 123 2.31 -23.12 -2.34
C VAL A 123 0.97 -22.66 -1.76
N PHE A 124 0.65 -23.05 -0.52
CA PHE A 124 -0.57 -22.62 0.15
C PHE A 124 -0.69 -21.09 0.23
N PHE A 125 0.35 -20.40 0.71
CA PHE A 125 0.32 -18.93 0.82
C PHE A 125 0.34 -18.23 -0.54
N ILE A 126 1.06 -18.77 -1.53
CA ILE A 126 1.05 -18.23 -2.90
C ILE A 126 -0.35 -18.37 -3.52
N LEU A 127 -1.01 -19.51 -3.35
CA LEU A 127 -2.37 -19.72 -3.84
C LEU A 127 -3.37 -18.83 -3.09
N LEU A 128 -3.23 -18.69 -1.77
CA LEU A 128 -4.05 -17.78 -0.98
C LEU A 128 -3.93 -16.34 -1.50
N ALA A 129 -2.71 -15.85 -1.74
CA ALA A 129 -2.48 -14.53 -2.32
C ALA A 129 -2.98 -14.41 -3.77
N PHE A 130 -2.96 -15.50 -4.53
CA PHE A 130 -3.52 -15.56 -5.87
C PHE A 130 -5.04 -15.37 -5.86
N PHE A 131 -5.75 -15.94 -4.90
CA PHE A 131 -7.20 -15.80 -4.78
C PHE A 131 -7.65 -14.50 -4.08
N MET A 132 -6.73 -13.65 -3.63
CA MET A 132 -7.07 -12.32 -3.13
C MET A 132 -7.30 -11.32 -4.27
N ASP A 133 -8.25 -10.40 -4.10
CA ASP A 133 -8.58 -9.36 -5.10
C ASP A 133 -7.43 -8.42 -5.41
N GLN A 134 -6.53 -8.21 -4.44
CA GLN A 134 -5.35 -7.38 -4.60
C GLN A 134 -4.12 -8.29 -4.68
N HIS A 135 -3.52 -8.43 -5.85
CA HIS A 135 -2.29 -9.21 -5.99
C HIS A 135 -1.09 -8.32 -5.63
N ARG A 136 -0.53 -8.50 -4.44
CA ARG A 136 0.70 -7.80 -4.00
C ARG A 136 1.68 -8.77 -3.37
N ILE A 137 2.98 -8.51 -3.54
CA ILE A 137 4.06 -9.37 -3.05
C ILE A 137 4.05 -9.48 -1.52
N ARG A 138 3.59 -8.45 -0.80
CA ARG A 138 3.41 -8.52 0.66
C ARG A 138 2.50 -9.67 1.13
N TYR A 139 1.57 -10.14 0.30
CA TYR A 139 0.69 -11.25 0.66
C TYR A 139 1.35 -12.62 0.51
N ILE A 140 2.39 -12.74 -0.31
CA ILE A 140 3.22 -13.96 -0.39
C ILE A 140 4.42 -13.93 0.55
N LEU A 141 4.62 -12.85 1.32
CA LEU A 141 5.75 -12.72 2.24
C LEU A 141 5.87 -13.90 3.23
N PRO A 142 4.78 -14.50 3.75
CA PRO A 142 4.89 -15.71 4.57
C PRO A 142 5.46 -16.93 3.83
N ALA A 143 5.32 -17.02 2.50
CA ALA A 143 5.90 -18.09 1.69
C ALA A 143 7.40 -17.91 1.45
N VAL A 144 7.88 -16.67 1.39
CA VAL A 144 9.25 -16.32 0.96
C VAL A 144 10.34 -17.04 1.77
N PRO A 145 10.30 -17.10 3.12
CA PRO A 145 11.31 -17.82 3.90
C PRO A 145 11.43 -19.31 3.53
N PHE A 146 10.30 -19.97 3.28
CA PHE A 146 10.27 -21.39 2.91
C PHE A 146 10.83 -21.61 1.51
N VAL A 147 10.51 -20.73 0.57
CA VAL A 147 11.11 -20.76 -0.78
C VAL A 147 12.62 -20.54 -0.68
N ILE A 148 13.10 -19.60 0.14
CA ILE A 148 14.54 -19.36 0.36
C ILE A 148 15.23 -20.62 0.90
N ILE A 149 14.66 -21.28 1.91
CA ILE A 149 15.22 -22.53 2.46
C ILE A 149 15.34 -23.59 1.35
N LEU A 150 14.29 -23.77 0.55
CA LEU A 150 14.32 -24.70 -0.59
C LEU A 150 15.37 -24.27 -1.63
N THR A 151 15.46 -23.00 -1.97
CA THR A 151 16.47 -22.46 -2.88
C THR A 151 17.90 -22.74 -2.40
N VAL A 152 18.19 -22.50 -1.12
CA VAL A 152 19.53 -22.78 -0.55
C VAL A 152 19.85 -24.27 -0.57
N LEU A 153 18.90 -25.12 -0.18
CA LEU A 153 19.05 -26.58 -0.31
C LEU A 153 19.23 -27.01 -1.77
N GLY A 154 18.56 -26.33 -2.71
CA GLY A 154 18.71 -26.52 -4.15
C GLY A 154 20.12 -26.18 -4.62
N PHE A 155 20.68 -25.05 -4.20
CA PHE A 155 22.07 -24.70 -4.49
C PHE A 155 23.06 -25.74 -3.97
N VAL A 156 22.91 -26.19 -2.72
CA VAL A 156 23.79 -27.20 -2.12
C VAL A 156 23.73 -28.53 -2.88
N ASN A 157 22.52 -29.00 -3.20
CA ASN A 157 22.35 -30.25 -3.95
C ASN A 157 22.89 -30.13 -5.36
N LEU A 158 22.63 -29.01 -6.04
CA LEU A 158 23.11 -28.76 -7.39
C LEU A 158 24.64 -28.72 -7.41
N PHE A 159 25.27 -28.03 -6.45
CA PHE A 159 26.72 -27.99 -6.31
C PHE A 159 27.33 -29.39 -6.13
N ASN A 160 26.80 -30.18 -5.19
CA ASN A 160 27.26 -31.57 -4.97
C ASN A 160 27.09 -32.42 -6.23
N TRP A 161 25.93 -32.31 -6.90
CA TRP A 161 25.66 -33.03 -8.14
C TRP A 161 26.62 -32.66 -9.28
N ILE A 162 27.06 -31.39 -9.35
CA ILE A 162 28.08 -30.94 -10.32
C ILE A 162 29.45 -31.54 -9.98
N MET A 163 29.81 -31.61 -8.69
CA MET A 163 31.11 -32.15 -8.24
C MET A 163 31.28 -33.65 -8.54
N ASP A 164 30.19 -34.40 -8.64
CA ASP A 164 30.20 -35.82 -8.98
C ASP A 164 30.33 -36.09 -10.50
N ARG A 165 30.47 -35.07 -11.35
CA ARG A 165 30.56 -35.21 -12.82
C ARG A 165 32.01 -35.32 -13.32
N GLN A 166 32.17 -35.88 -14.53
CA GLN A 166 33.47 -35.90 -15.21
C GLN A 166 33.94 -34.47 -15.57
N LYS A 167 35.27 -34.27 -15.61
CA LYS A 167 35.93 -32.95 -15.74
C LYS A 167 35.33 -31.99 -16.80
N PRO A 168 35.09 -32.37 -18.07
CA PRO A 168 34.58 -31.39 -19.04
C PRO A 168 33.18 -30.89 -18.69
N LEU A 169 32.29 -31.77 -18.25
CA LEU A 169 30.93 -31.41 -17.83
C LEU A 169 30.93 -30.67 -16.48
N GLN A 170 31.78 -31.11 -15.54
CA GLN A 170 31.95 -30.47 -14.24
C GLN A 170 32.36 -28.99 -14.39
N THR A 171 33.38 -28.71 -15.21
CA THR A 171 33.86 -27.33 -15.43
C THR A 171 32.77 -26.46 -16.06
N PHE A 172 32.09 -26.96 -17.10
CA PHE A 172 31.00 -26.23 -17.74
C PHE A 172 29.87 -25.88 -16.74
N CYS A 173 29.38 -26.88 -16.00
CA CYS A 173 28.31 -26.68 -15.03
C CYS A 173 28.74 -25.78 -13.86
N LEU A 174 30.00 -25.85 -13.42
CA LEU A 174 30.52 -24.97 -12.37
C LEU A 174 30.60 -23.52 -12.84
N VAL A 175 31.04 -23.27 -14.07
CA VAL A 175 31.04 -21.92 -14.67
C VAL A 175 29.61 -21.38 -14.74
N ALA A 176 28.65 -22.19 -15.21
CA ALA A 176 27.25 -21.79 -15.23
C ALA A 176 26.69 -21.51 -13.83
N PHE A 177 27.04 -22.34 -12.84
CA PHE A 177 26.63 -22.16 -11.45
C PHE A 177 27.17 -20.86 -10.83
N VAL A 178 28.46 -20.57 -11.03
CA VAL A 178 29.09 -19.32 -10.58
C VAL A 178 28.48 -18.11 -11.29
N PHE A 179 28.18 -18.22 -12.59
CA PHE A 179 27.50 -17.17 -13.33
C PHE A 179 26.11 -16.88 -12.76
N VAL A 180 25.31 -17.91 -12.47
CA VAL A 180 23.98 -17.75 -11.83
C VAL A 180 24.10 -17.10 -10.45
N LEU A 181 25.05 -17.53 -9.61
CA LEU A 181 25.29 -16.91 -8.30
C LEU A 181 25.71 -15.45 -8.41
N THR A 182 26.61 -15.14 -9.34
CA THR A 182 27.06 -13.77 -9.60
C THR A 182 25.91 -12.90 -10.11
N GLY A 183 25.08 -13.43 -11.01
CA GLY A 183 23.88 -12.77 -11.49
C GLY A 183 22.87 -12.51 -10.36
N MET A 184 22.67 -13.48 -9.47
CA MET A 184 21.80 -13.33 -8.29
C MET A 184 22.26 -12.20 -7.36
N ILE A 185 23.54 -12.20 -7.00
CA ILE A 185 24.13 -11.19 -6.11
C ILE A 185 24.14 -9.83 -6.80
N GLY A 186 24.52 -9.80 -8.08
CA GLY A 186 24.50 -8.60 -8.91
C GLY A 186 23.10 -7.97 -8.99
N PHE A 187 22.07 -8.79 -9.21
CA PHE A 187 20.67 -8.34 -9.20
C PHE A 187 20.30 -7.65 -7.88
N ASN A 188 20.59 -8.30 -6.75
CA ASN A 188 20.32 -7.73 -5.42
C ASN A 188 21.14 -6.45 -5.16
N GLY A 189 22.41 -6.42 -5.59
CA GLY A 189 23.28 -5.26 -5.46
C GLY A 189 22.81 -4.06 -6.28
N VAL A 190 22.39 -4.29 -7.53
CA VAL A 190 21.80 -3.25 -8.39
C VAL A 190 20.49 -2.74 -7.80
N TYR A 191 19.63 -3.64 -7.32
CA TYR A 191 18.38 -3.26 -6.66
C TYR A 191 18.65 -2.39 -5.41
N ALA A 192 19.54 -2.83 -4.52
CA ALA A 192 19.91 -2.09 -3.32
C ALA A 192 20.53 -0.72 -3.64
N LYS A 193 21.41 -0.65 -4.64
CA LYS A 193 21.99 0.60 -5.14
C LYS A 193 20.90 1.55 -5.64
N ASN A 194 20.00 1.07 -6.51
CA ASN A 194 18.94 1.90 -7.08
C ASN A 194 17.98 2.40 -6.00
N TYR A 195 17.65 1.55 -5.03
CA TYR A 195 16.84 1.92 -3.87
C TYR A 195 17.51 3.00 -3.03
N PHE A 196 18.81 2.85 -2.73
CA PHE A 196 19.59 3.82 -1.98
C PHE A 196 19.70 5.17 -2.72
N VAL A 197 19.97 5.15 -4.02
CA VAL A 197 20.02 6.36 -4.86
C VAL A 197 18.66 7.04 -4.93
N LYS A 198 17.57 6.28 -5.05
CA LYS A 198 16.20 6.82 -5.09
C LYS A 198 15.82 7.55 -3.80
N ILE A 199 16.20 6.99 -2.65
CA ILE A 199 15.96 7.65 -1.35
C ILE A 199 16.94 8.81 -1.13
N ALA A 200 18.13 8.76 -1.72
CA ALA A 200 19.20 9.75 -1.54
C ALA A 200 19.41 10.15 -0.05
N PRO A 201 19.64 9.21 0.88
CA PRO A 201 19.62 9.50 2.31
C PRO A 201 20.87 10.24 2.83
N VAL A 202 21.91 10.38 2.00
CA VAL A 202 23.23 10.86 2.41
C VAL A 202 23.16 12.26 3.03
N ASP A 203 22.47 13.21 2.38
CA ASP A 203 22.37 14.58 2.87
C ASP A 203 21.63 14.68 4.22
N TYR A 204 20.62 13.85 4.41
CA TYR A 204 19.90 13.76 5.69
C TYR A 204 20.77 13.13 6.79
N ILE A 205 21.50 12.06 6.49
CA ILE A 205 22.40 11.39 7.45
C ILE A 205 23.54 12.34 7.86
N LEU A 206 24.11 13.07 6.91
CA LEU A 206 25.16 14.07 7.15
C LEU A 206 24.65 15.37 7.76
N LYS A 207 23.33 15.50 8.00
CA LYS A 207 22.66 16.70 8.52
C LYS A 207 22.78 17.94 7.62
N ASN A 208 23.06 17.75 6.34
CA ASN A 208 22.98 18.81 5.32
C ASN A 208 21.51 19.11 4.93
N GLU A 209 20.62 18.15 5.17
CA GLU A 209 19.17 18.26 4.95
C GLU A 209 18.43 18.13 6.29
N SER A 210 17.47 19.02 6.55
CA SER A 210 16.58 18.92 7.72
C SER A 210 15.54 17.82 7.55
N ARG A 211 14.97 17.31 8.65
CA ARG A 211 13.86 16.34 8.62
C ARG A 211 12.69 16.83 7.75
N ASP A 212 12.34 18.11 7.84
CA ASP A 212 11.23 18.67 7.07
C ASP A 212 11.50 18.64 5.56
N GLN A 213 12.73 18.92 5.15
CA GLN A 213 13.15 18.87 3.74
C GLN A 213 13.16 17.43 3.23
N PHE A 214 13.70 16.50 4.02
CA PHE A 214 13.76 15.08 3.68
C PHE A 214 12.37 14.49 3.48
N ILE A 215 11.39 14.84 4.33
CA ILE A 215 10.02 14.36 4.17
C ILE A 215 9.36 15.05 2.97
N ALA A 216 9.51 16.37 2.81
CA ALA A 216 8.87 17.12 1.73
C ALA A 216 9.23 16.62 0.32
N ARG A 217 10.46 16.13 0.11
CA ARG A 217 10.86 15.56 -1.19
C ARG A 217 10.33 14.15 -1.47
N HIS A 218 9.87 13.42 -0.46
CA HIS A 218 9.30 12.08 -0.60
C HIS A 218 7.77 12.06 -0.49
N ASP A 219 7.20 13.01 0.24
CA ASP A 219 5.77 13.18 0.43
C ASP A 219 5.35 14.58 0.01
N GLY A 220 4.78 14.68 -1.18
CA GLY A 220 4.30 15.95 -1.73
C GLY A 220 3.20 16.61 -0.90
N SER A 221 2.50 15.87 -0.01
CA SER A 221 1.50 16.44 0.88
C SER A 221 2.10 17.16 2.08
N TYR A 222 3.36 16.87 2.40
CA TYR A 222 4.01 17.34 3.63
C TYR A 222 4.11 18.87 3.75
N PRO A 223 4.39 19.65 2.69
CA PRO A 223 4.38 21.11 2.78
C PRO A 223 3.04 21.68 3.25
N ALA A 224 1.91 21.16 2.75
CA ALA A 224 0.57 21.55 3.18
C ALA A 224 0.29 21.13 4.63
N VAL A 225 0.71 19.91 5.01
CA VAL A 225 0.60 19.43 6.40
C VAL A 225 1.40 20.30 7.36
N ARG A 226 2.63 20.66 6.99
CA ARG A 226 3.49 21.55 7.77
C ARG A 226 2.88 22.95 7.91
N TYR A 227 2.26 23.47 6.85
CA TYR A 227 1.53 24.73 6.91
C TYR A 227 0.38 24.64 7.93
N ILE A 228 -0.42 23.57 7.90
CA ILE A 228 -1.51 23.33 8.85
C ILE A 228 -0.98 23.31 10.29
N ASN A 229 0.06 22.52 10.56
CA ASN A 229 0.60 22.36 11.92
C ASN A 229 1.13 23.68 12.50
N LYS A 230 1.61 24.60 11.65
CA LYS A 230 2.14 25.91 12.07
C LYS A 230 1.11 27.03 12.16
N HIS A 231 0.12 27.06 11.27
CA HIS A 231 -0.75 28.24 11.09
C HIS A 231 -2.20 28.02 11.51
N THR A 232 -2.62 26.78 11.78
CA THR A 232 -4.00 26.50 12.22
C THR A 232 -4.07 26.32 13.73
N PRO A 233 -5.18 26.74 14.39
CA PRO A 233 -5.38 26.50 15.82
C PRO A 233 -5.30 25.01 16.20
N GLU A 234 -4.84 24.69 17.42
CA GLU A 234 -4.69 23.29 17.88
C GLU A 234 -6.00 22.48 17.87
N HIS A 235 -7.14 23.13 18.07
CA HIS A 235 -8.46 22.52 18.05
C HIS A 235 -9.03 22.33 16.64
N SER A 236 -8.26 22.65 15.59
CA SER A 236 -8.68 22.49 14.20
C SER A 236 -8.94 21.02 13.89
N ARG A 237 -10.03 20.78 13.14
CA ARG A 237 -10.40 19.49 12.58
C ARG A 237 -10.23 19.52 11.07
N ILE A 238 -9.37 18.64 10.56
CA ILE A 238 -8.96 18.60 9.15
C ILE A 238 -9.66 17.43 8.47
N ARG A 239 -10.45 17.71 7.43
CA ARG A 239 -11.01 16.65 6.59
C ARG A 239 -10.08 16.40 5.41
N LEU A 240 -9.65 15.15 5.24
CA LEU A 240 -8.79 14.76 4.13
C LEU A 240 -9.63 14.49 2.88
N ILE A 241 -9.20 15.00 1.72
CA ILE A 241 -9.85 14.78 0.42
C ILE A 241 -8.80 14.32 -0.59
N LEU A 242 -8.91 13.08 -1.06
CA LEU A 242 -7.99 12.47 -2.03
C LEU A 242 -6.53 12.34 -1.53
N LEU A 243 -6.32 12.24 -0.21
CA LEU A 243 -5.00 11.94 0.39
C LEU A 243 -4.78 10.46 0.71
N ALA A 244 -5.78 9.58 0.49
CA ALA A 244 -5.69 8.15 0.76
C ALA A 244 -5.21 7.83 2.19
N GLY A 245 -5.80 8.46 3.21
CA GLY A 245 -5.46 8.24 4.62
C GLY A 245 -4.11 8.80 5.08
N ARG A 246 -3.40 9.58 4.25
CA ARG A 246 -2.07 10.14 4.59
C ARG A 246 -2.18 11.35 5.54
N GLY A 247 -2.64 11.09 6.76
CA GLY A 247 -2.73 12.08 7.85
C GLY A 247 -1.63 11.95 8.91
N TYR A 248 -0.66 11.03 8.75
CA TYR A 248 0.30 10.66 9.80
C TYR A 248 1.12 11.83 10.36
N HIS A 249 1.43 12.84 9.53
CA HIS A 249 2.21 14.01 9.92
C HIS A 249 1.37 15.19 10.43
N LEU A 250 0.04 15.06 10.50
CA LEU A 250 -0.83 16.12 11.03
C LEU A 250 -0.80 16.13 12.56
N ASP A 251 -0.48 17.29 13.11
CA ASP A 251 -0.55 17.55 14.56
C ASP A 251 -1.93 18.11 14.95
N ARG A 252 -2.95 17.84 14.12
CA ARG A 252 -4.34 18.26 14.28
C ARG A 252 -5.24 17.05 14.17
N ARG A 253 -6.43 17.12 14.79
CA ARG A 253 -7.43 16.07 14.61
C ARG A 253 -7.82 16.04 13.14
N TYR A 254 -7.83 14.86 12.53
CA TYR A 254 -8.23 14.71 11.15
C TYR A 254 -9.20 13.55 10.99
N ASP A 255 -10.07 13.70 9.99
CA ASP A 255 -11.02 12.68 9.57
C ASP A 255 -10.75 12.32 8.12
N ASP A 256 -10.82 11.03 7.82
CA ASP A 256 -10.87 10.47 6.47
C ASP A 256 -12.10 9.56 6.38
N ASP A 257 -12.60 9.34 5.17
CA ASP A 257 -13.73 8.46 4.91
C ASP A 257 -13.36 7.37 3.90
N ALA A 258 -14.13 6.27 3.87
CA ALA A 258 -13.83 5.12 3.01
C ALA A 258 -13.88 5.45 1.51
N SER A 259 -14.52 6.57 1.13
CA SER A 259 -14.53 7.06 -0.25
C SER A 259 -13.30 7.92 -0.59
N PHE A 260 -12.37 8.09 0.35
CA PHE A 260 -11.22 9.00 0.26
C PHE A 260 -11.64 10.44 -0.10
N GLY A 261 -12.81 10.89 0.38
CA GLY A 261 -13.38 12.20 0.10
C GLY A 261 -14.15 12.31 -1.21
N MET A 262 -14.29 11.24 -2.00
CA MET A 262 -15.04 11.25 -3.26
C MET A 262 -16.53 11.54 -3.04
N GLU A 263 -17.13 10.99 -1.98
CA GLU A 263 -18.51 11.29 -1.60
C GLU A 263 -18.68 12.76 -1.21
N VAL A 264 -17.69 13.34 -0.53
CA VAL A 264 -17.66 14.76 -0.18
C VAL A 264 -17.69 15.62 -1.45
N ILE A 265 -16.87 15.29 -2.44
CA ILE A 265 -16.83 16.00 -3.73
C ILE A 265 -18.16 15.87 -4.48
N ARG A 266 -18.76 14.67 -4.53
CA ARG A 266 -20.07 14.45 -5.17
C ARG A 266 -21.16 15.28 -4.51
N ASN A 267 -21.18 15.35 -3.19
CA ASN A 267 -22.13 16.16 -2.43
C ASN A 267 -21.90 17.65 -2.61
N PHE A 268 -20.64 18.10 -2.72
CA PHE A 268 -20.34 19.49 -3.08
C PHE A 268 -21.00 19.88 -4.41
N VAL A 269 -20.86 19.05 -5.44
CA VAL A 269 -21.46 19.34 -6.75
C VAL A 269 -22.99 19.25 -6.70
N THR A 270 -23.53 18.19 -6.09
CA THR A 270 -24.98 17.92 -6.06
C THR A 270 -25.74 19.02 -5.32
N LEU A 271 -25.20 19.51 -4.20
CA LEU A 271 -25.84 20.51 -3.37
C LEU A 271 -25.47 21.96 -3.76
N SER A 272 -24.58 22.16 -4.73
CA SER A 272 -24.11 23.50 -5.15
C SER A 272 -25.22 24.44 -5.65
N SER A 273 -26.38 23.90 -6.03
CA SER A 273 -27.51 24.71 -6.53
C SER A 273 -28.38 25.30 -5.42
N ASP A 274 -28.26 24.80 -4.18
CA ASP A 274 -29.01 25.27 -3.01
C ASP A 274 -28.04 25.68 -1.90
N GLU A 275 -27.93 26.99 -1.66
CA GLU A 275 -27.02 27.57 -0.68
C GLU A 275 -27.29 27.09 0.75
N ALA A 276 -28.57 26.95 1.14
CA ALA A 276 -28.94 26.52 2.48
C ALA A 276 -28.60 25.03 2.67
N ALA A 277 -28.87 24.19 1.67
CA ALA A 277 -28.50 22.78 1.71
C ALA A 277 -26.97 22.59 1.72
N PHE A 278 -26.23 23.37 0.93
CA PHE A 278 -24.78 23.32 0.88
C PHE A 278 -24.15 23.72 2.23
N GLN A 279 -24.61 24.80 2.86
CA GLN A 279 -24.14 25.19 4.20
C GLN A 279 -24.49 24.16 5.27
N LYS A 280 -25.71 23.61 5.24
CA LYS A 280 -26.11 22.53 6.15
C LYS A 280 -25.19 21.32 6.01
N TYR A 281 -24.84 20.96 4.77
CA TYR A 281 -23.89 19.88 4.50
C TYR A 281 -22.48 20.17 5.02
N LEU A 282 -21.94 21.36 4.75
CA LEU A 282 -20.62 21.76 5.28
C LEU A 282 -20.57 21.69 6.81
N ARG A 283 -21.63 22.14 7.50
CA ARG A 283 -21.74 22.03 8.96
C ARG A 283 -21.80 20.57 9.42
N SER A 284 -22.49 19.71 8.67
CA SER A 284 -22.63 18.28 8.99
C SER A 284 -21.29 17.52 8.96
N LEU A 285 -20.31 17.99 8.18
CA LEU A 285 -18.96 17.40 8.11
C LEU A 285 -18.14 17.60 9.39
N ASN A 286 -18.56 18.49 10.29
CA ASN A 286 -17.94 18.75 11.59
C ASN A 286 -16.43 19.06 11.55
N CYS A 287 -15.94 19.60 10.43
CA CYS A 287 -14.55 19.99 10.23
C CYS A 287 -14.38 21.52 10.31
N THR A 288 -13.13 21.98 10.22
CA THR A 288 -12.76 23.41 10.16
C THR A 288 -11.99 23.73 8.89
N HIS A 289 -11.22 22.74 8.40
CA HIS A 289 -10.41 22.87 7.21
C HIS A 289 -10.54 21.60 6.35
N PHE A 290 -10.36 21.74 5.04
CA PHE A 290 -10.08 20.63 4.14
C PHE A 290 -8.61 20.67 3.75
N LEU A 291 -7.95 19.52 3.79
CA LEU A 291 -6.68 19.29 3.11
C LEU A 291 -6.97 18.41 1.90
N MET A 292 -6.62 18.88 0.70
CA MET A 292 -7.01 18.20 -0.54
C MET A 292 -5.86 18.05 -1.54
N ARG A 293 -5.81 16.91 -2.26
CA ARG A 293 -5.09 16.80 -3.54
C ARG A 293 -5.86 17.58 -4.59
N TYR A 294 -5.46 18.83 -4.79
CA TYR A 294 -6.19 19.82 -5.56
C TYR A 294 -6.20 19.50 -7.07
N ASP A 295 -5.08 19.03 -7.61
CA ASP A 295 -4.96 18.56 -8.99
C ASP A 295 -5.95 17.41 -9.31
N LEU A 296 -6.03 16.40 -8.45
CA LEU A 296 -6.96 15.27 -8.63
C LEU A 296 -8.40 15.69 -8.43
N PHE A 297 -8.66 16.62 -7.52
CA PHE A 297 -9.98 17.21 -7.35
C PHE A 297 -10.43 17.93 -8.63
N GLN A 298 -9.58 18.75 -9.23
CA GLN A 298 -9.87 19.45 -10.48
C GLN A 298 -10.08 18.47 -11.64
N GLN A 299 -9.22 17.45 -11.77
CA GLN A 299 -9.36 16.41 -12.78
C GLN A 299 -10.68 15.67 -12.62
N PHE A 300 -11.02 15.21 -11.42
CA PHE A 300 -12.28 14.51 -11.15
C PHE A 300 -13.49 15.37 -11.51
N LEU A 301 -13.45 16.67 -11.19
CA LEU A 301 -14.50 17.61 -11.54
C LEU A 301 -14.67 17.76 -13.06
N ALA A 302 -13.56 17.92 -13.79
CA ALA A 302 -13.56 18.06 -15.24
C ALA A 302 -14.06 16.81 -15.96
N ASP A 303 -13.69 15.62 -15.49
CA ASP A 303 -14.03 14.35 -16.14
C ASP A 303 -15.50 13.95 -15.92
N ASN A 304 -16.17 14.44 -14.87
CA ASN A 304 -17.47 13.92 -14.43
C ASN A 304 -18.63 14.92 -14.49
N TYR A 305 -18.38 16.23 -14.64
CA TYR A 305 -19.43 17.25 -14.52
C TYR A 305 -19.38 18.32 -15.61
N SER A 306 -20.55 18.86 -15.96
CA SER A 306 -20.67 19.91 -16.96
C SER A 306 -20.13 21.26 -16.46
N PRO A 307 -19.63 22.14 -17.36
CA PRO A 307 -19.11 23.45 -16.99
C PRO A 307 -20.08 24.31 -16.18
N GLU A 308 -21.39 24.18 -16.43
CA GLU A 308 -22.43 24.91 -15.69
C GLU A 308 -22.47 24.50 -14.21
N LYS A 309 -22.38 23.20 -13.90
CA LYS A 309 -22.33 22.70 -12.52
C LYS A 309 -21.04 23.12 -11.83
N LEU A 310 -19.93 23.14 -12.55
CA LEU A 310 -18.64 23.60 -12.02
C LEU A 310 -18.65 25.09 -11.67
N ASN A 311 -19.28 25.93 -12.50
CA ASN A 311 -19.46 27.35 -12.19
C ASN A 311 -20.35 27.57 -10.95
N LYS A 312 -21.43 26.79 -10.79
CA LYS A 312 -22.25 26.85 -9.57
C LYS A 312 -21.46 26.45 -8.33
N LEU A 313 -20.67 25.38 -8.42
CA LEU A 313 -19.79 24.94 -7.34
C LEU A 313 -18.73 25.99 -6.98
N SER A 314 -18.06 26.59 -7.96
CA SER A 314 -16.99 27.57 -7.71
C SER A 314 -17.52 28.80 -6.98
N VAL A 315 -18.73 29.28 -7.35
CA VAL A 315 -19.42 30.36 -6.64
C VAL A 315 -19.73 29.97 -5.20
N GLN A 316 -20.25 28.77 -4.95
CA GLN A 316 -20.56 28.31 -3.58
C GLN A 316 -19.32 28.12 -2.72
N LEU A 317 -18.24 27.56 -3.28
CA LEU A 317 -16.97 27.41 -2.56
C LEU A 317 -16.36 28.77 -2.23
N ALA A 318 -16.37 29.73 -3.16
CA ALA A 318 -15.85 31.07 -2.93
C ALA A 318 -16.61 31.81 -1.80
N LYS A 319 -17.92 31.59 -1.69
CA LYS A 319 -18.75 32.14 -0.61
C LYS A 319 -18.42 31.54 0.76
N ASN A 320 -18.25 30.22 0.85
CA ASN A 320 -18.21 29.51 2.13
C ASN A 320 -16.81 29.13 2.62
N VAL A 321 -15.81 29.19 1.73
CA VAL A 321 -14.46 28.66 1.98
C VAL A 321 -13.41 29.68 1.56
N MET A 322 -12.27 29.67 2.24
CA MET A 322 -11.09 30.49 1.95
C MET A 322 -9.90 29.57 1.72
N ILE A 323 -9.18 29.73 0.60
CA ILE A 323 -7.91 29.04 0.38
C ILE A 323 -6.85 29.76 1.23
N ILE A 324 -6.25 29.06 2.19
CA ILE A 324 -5.20 29.61 3.07
C ILE A 324 -3.80 29.13 2.68
N TYR A 325 -3.73 28.00 1.97
CA TYR A 325 -2.50 27.49 1.39
C TYR A 325 -2.83 26.77 0.09
N GLN A 326 -2.00 26.96 -0.92
CA GLN A 326 -2.06 26.20 -2.15
C GLN A 326 -0.66 26.10 -2.74
N ASP A 327 -0.29 24.88 -3.13
CA ASP A 327 0.84 24.63 -4.00
C ASP A 327 0.37 24.00 -5.32
N GLY A 328 1.30 23.51 -6.14
CA GLY A 328 0.98 22.92 -7.45
C GLY A 328 0.09 21.67 -7.38
N TYR A 329 -0.01 20.99 -6.23
CA TYR A 329 -0.73 19.71 -6.10
C TYR A 329 -1.73 19.69 -4.94
N TYR A 330 -1.51 20.46 -3.88
CA TYR A 330 -2.30 20.42 -2.65
C TYR A 330 -2.87 21.79 -2.31
N ALA A 331 -4.06 21.79 -1.72
CA ALA A 331 -4.68 22.99 -1.19
C ALA A 331 -5.20 22.75 0.24
N VAL A 332 -5.13 23.81 1.05
CA VAL A 332 -5.76 23.89 2.37
C VAL A 332 -6.84 24.96 2.32
N LEU A 333 -8.05 24.52 2.59
CA LEU A 333 -9.28 25.30 2.53
C LEU A 333 -9.82 25.48 3.94
N GLN A 334 -10.00 26.71 4.40
CA GLN A 334 -10.63 27.06 5.67
C GLN A 334 -12.11 27.37 5.47
N LEU A 335 -12.99 26.81 6.30
CA LEU A 335 -14.40 27.18 6.33
C LEU A 335 -14.58 28.58 6.94
N LYS A 336 -15.30 29.47 6.25
CA LYS A 336 -15.55 30.85 6.72
C LYS A 336 -16.57 30.92 7.87
N HIS A 337 -17.41 29.90 8.02
CA HIS A 337 -18.48 29.88 9.01
C HIS A 337 -18.33 28.68 9.96
N LYS A 338 -18.03 28.99 11.22
CA LYS A 338 -18.45 28.20 12.37
C LYS A 338 -19.12 29.12 13.37
#